data_AF-A0A812IAL0-F1
#
_entry.id   AF-A0A812IAL0-F1
#
_cell.length_a   1.000
_cell.length_b   1.000
_cell.length_c   1.000
_cell.angle_alpha   90.00
_cell.angle_beta   90.00
_cell.angle_gamma   90.00
#
_symmetry.space_group_name_H-M   'P 1'
#
loop_
_entity.id
_entity.type
_entity.pdbx_description
1 polymer ?
#
loop_
_entity_poly.entity_id
_entity_poly.type
_entity_poly.pdbx_seq_one_letter_code
_entity_poly.pdbx_strand_id
1 'polypeptide(L)'
;MRADSDDDRAIQLQVAPLVDPRFRTMVALVMEPADSTYSLLPNFEAATRKLNSGLPRDVTKEKILSACKDVVDRHGLADTVGIDLKHTHFGMPAGQVLAEVQDPWRKESRMWPQAFTESLTPFAFALIDGKWQPYEFVADCEEAKLGLVEVQQKPDFLKELATLLQHFGVQDILGFHVLHRTFLEDAGVGGTMETPGEKPEELLLRPNSPELQHDLAKLLGQSAQVMWMWGRRGHLKHGCGVCVCFHCGSHCKGHK
;
A
#
# COMPACT_ATOMS: atom_id res chain seq x y z
N MET A 1 25.39 -38.13 -26.61
CA MET A 1 25.00 -37.47 -25.35
C MET A 1 25.89 -36.28 -25.11
N ARG A 2 25.43 -35.08 -25.45
CA ARG A 2 25.88 -33.80 -24.88
C ARG A 2 24.62 -32.94 -24.81
N ALA A 3 24.24 -32.59 -23.59
CA ALA A 3 23.15 -31.66 -23.33
C ALA A 3 23.79 -30.29 -23.14
N ASP A 4 23.46 -29.35 -24.03
CA ASP A 4 23.79 -27.94 -23.88
C ASP A 4 22.84 -27.33 -22.83
N SER A 5 23.46 -26.62 -21.89
CA SER A 5 22.80 -25.89 -20.81
C SER A 5 22.28 -24.55 -21.31
N ASP A 6 20.99 -24.31 -21.13
CA ASP A 6 20.35 -23.01 -21.36
C ASP A 6 20.91 -21.94 -20.40
N ASP A 7 21.18 -20.79 -21.02
CA ASP A 7 21.90 -19.63 -20.53
C ASP A 7 20.96 -18.70 -19.74
N ASP A 8 21.12 -18.66 -18.41
CA ASP A 8 20.44 -17.75 -17.49
C ASP A 8 20.97 -16.32 -17.68
N ARG A 9 20.45 -15.60 -18.68
CA ARG A 9 20.76 -14.17 -18.90
C ARG A 9 19.97 -13.31 -17.91
N ALA A 10 20.61 -12.99 -16.79
CA ALA A 10 20.19 -11.91 -15.89
C ALA A 10 20.10 -10.57 -16.65
N ILE A 11 18.92 -9.97 -16.65
CA ILE A 11 18.69 -8.61 -17.18
C ILE A 11 19.31 -7.62 -16.19
N GLN A 12 20.55 -7.21 -16.43
CA GLN A 12 21.14 -6.05 -15.76
C GLN A 12 20.50 -4.78 -16.33
N LEU A 13 19.48 -4.25 -15.64
CA LEU A 13 19.05 -2.88 -15.83
C LEU A 13 20.19 -1.96 -15.40
N GLN A 14 20.94 -1.42 -16.36
CA GLN A 14 21.83 -0.29 -16.12
C GLN A 14 20.94 0.92 -15.78
N VAL A 15 20.66 1.09 -14.49
CA VAL A 15 20.11 2.34 -13.96
C VAL A 15 21.26 3.35 -14.01
N ALA A 16 21.35 4.10 -15.10
CA ALA A 16 22.22 5.27 -15.16
C ALA A 16 21.87 6.19 -13.97
N PRO A 17 22.86 6.83 -13.31
CA PRO A 17 22.59 7.72 -12.18
C PRO A 17 21.94 9.01 -12.70
N LEU A 18 20.63 8.96 -12.93
CA LEU A 18 19.77 10.11 -13.19
C LEU A 18 19.43 10.77 -11.86
N VAL A 19 20.44 11.33 -11.19
CA VAL A 19 20.20 12.26 -10.09
C VAL A 19 20.52 13.64 -10.62
N ASP A 20 19.50 14.38 -11.04
CA ASP A 20 19.66 15.82 -11.29
C ASP A 20 20.18 16.45 -9.98
N PRO A 21 21.37 17.08 -9.98
CA PRO A 21 21.99 17.63 -8.77
C PRO A 21 21.15 18.74 -8.11
N ARG A 22 20.09 19.22 -8.75
CA ARG A 22 19.12 20.18 -8.18
C ARG A 22 18.08 19.54 -7.25
N PHE A 23 17.99 18.21 -7.18
CA PHE A 23 17.11 17.49 -6.25
C PHE A 23 17.85 16.97 -5.01
N ARG A 24 18.73 17.79 -4.43
CA ARG A 24 19.33 17.54 -3.10
C ARG A 24 18.39 17.92 -1.95
N THR A 25 17.08 17.87 -2.17
CA THR A 25 16.09 17.99 -1.11
C THR A 25 16.10 16.66 -0.35
N MET A 26 16.41 16.68 0.95
CA MET A 26 16.21 15.52 1.80
C MET A 26 14.73 15.13 1.71
N VAL A 27 14.45 13.94 1.20
CA VAL A 27 13.10 13.38 1.21
C VAL A 27 12.77 13.09 2.67
N ALA A 28 12.00 13.98 3.29
CA ALA A 28 11.66 13.88 4.69
C ALA A 28 10.44 12.98 4.89
N LEU A 29 10.48 12.18 5.95
CA LEU A 29 9.31 11.49 6.49
C LEU A 29 8.62 12.43 7.48
N VAL A 30 7.37 12.78 7.18
CA VAL A 30 6.52 13.58 8.08
C VAL A 30 5.79 12.62 9.01
N MET A 31 5.72 12.95 10.30
CA MET A 31 5.10 12.10 11.33
C MET A 31 3.71 12.57 11.74
N GLU A 32 3.53 13.89 11.79
CA GLU A 32 2.24 14.52 12.06
C GLU A 32 1.37 14.49 10.80
N PRO A 33 0.04 14.35 10.93
CA PRO A 33 -0.84 14.54 9.79
C PRO A 33 -0.71 15.98 9.30
N ALA A 34 -0.41 16.15 8.02
CA ALA A 34 -0.83 17.38 7.37
C ALA A 34 -2.35 17.28 7.21
N ASP A 35 -3.09 18.28 7.68
CA ASP A 35 -4.50 18.42 7.32
C ASP A 35 -4.62 18.19 5.81
N SER A 36 -5.51 17.30 5.39
CA SER A 36 -5.84 16.97 3.98
C SER A 36 -5.00 15.94 3.21
N THR A 37 -3.92 15.30 3.73
CA THR A 37 -3.16 14.30 2.92
C THR A 37 -4.07 13.26 2.27
N TYR A 38 -5.00 12.69 3.05
CA TYR A 38 -6.00 11.74 2.56
C TYR A 38 -6.87 12.33 1.44
N SER A 39 -7.34 13.57 1.60
CA SER A 39 -8.19 14.26 0.63
C SER A 39 -7.46 14.63 -0.67
N LEU A 40 -6.13 14.57 -0.70
CA LEU A 40 -5.31 14.75 -1.91
C LEU A 40 -5.16 13.46 -2.73
N LEU A 41 -5.57 12.32 -2.19
CA LEU A 41 -5.46 11.04 -2.88
C LEU A 41 -6.53 10.91 -3.98
N PRO A 42 -6.24 10.18 -5.07
CA PRO A 42 -7.23 9.88 -6.08
C PRO A 42 -8.36 9.01 -5.51
N ASN A 43 -9.54 9.01 -6.15
CA ASN A 43 -10.51 7.94 -5.88
C ASN A 43 -10.04 6.62 -6.49
N PHE A 44 -10.66 5.52 -6.04
CA PHE A 44 -10.33 4.16 -6.46
C PHE A 44 -10.34 3.97 -7.98
N GLU A 45 -11.36 4.46 -8.68
CA GLU A 45 -11.48 4.28 -10.13
C GLU A 45 -10.40 5.06 -10.90
N ALA A 46 -9.96 6.21 -10.39
CA ALA A 46 -8.85 6.95 -10.97
C ALA A 46 -7.53 6.20 -10.75
N ALA A 47 -7.27 5.72 -9.52
CA ALA A 47 -6.04 5.01 -9.17
C ALA A 47 -5.88 3.71 -9.97
N THR A 48 -6.92 2.87 -9.99
CA THR A 48 -6.93 1.58 -10.68
C THR A 48 -6.85 1.74 -12.20
N ARG A 49 -7.60 2.69 -12.79
CA ARG A 49 -7.50 3.00 -14.22
C ARG A 49 -6.10 3.45 -14.62
N LYS A 50 -5.47 4.32 -13.82
CA LYS A 50 -4.10 4.76 -14.10
C LYS A 50 -3.13 3.58 -14.07
N LEU A 51 -3.18 2.75 -13.03
CA LEU A 51 -2.28 1.60 -12.90
C LEU A 51 -2.49 0.54 -13.99
N ASN A 52 -3.74 0.25 -14.37
CA ASN A 52 -4.06 -0.86 -15.27
C ASN A 52 -4.04 -0.47 -16.75
N SER A 53 -4.28 0.80 -17.08
CA SER A 53 -4.49 1.23 -18.47
C SER A 53 -3.92 2.61 -18.81
N GLY A 54 -3.49 3.38 -17.81
CA GLY A 54 -2.97 4.74 -17.99
C GLY A 54 -1.45 4.84 -18.06
N LEU A 55 -0.73 3.71 -17.96
CA LEU A 55 0.72 3.68 -18.05
C LEU A 55 1.21 3.85 -19.50
N PRO A 56 2.41 4.43 -19.73
CA PRO A 56 3.07 4.41 -21.03
C PRO A 56 3.20 2.99 -21.60
N ARG A 57 3.19 2.84 -22.93
CA ARG A 57 3.15 1.52 -23.60
C ARG A 57 4.31 0.59 -23.23
N ASP A 58 5.46 1.13 -22.86
CA ASP A 58 6.71 0.43 -22.50
C ASP A 58 6.88 0.24 -20.98
N VAL A 59 5.89 0.67 -20.20
CA VAL A 59 5.85 0.56 -18.74
C VAL A 59 4.66 -0.31 -18.35
N THR A 60 4.94 -1.47 -17.73
CA THR A 60 3.90 -2.36 -17.21
C THR A 60 3.83 -2.28 -15.68
N LYS A 61 2.68 -2.64 -15.12
CA LYS A 61 2.49 -2.79 -13.67
C LYS A 61 3.55 -3.72 -13.07
N GLU A 62 3.83 -4.84 -13.72
CA GLU A 62 4.79 -5.86 -13.27
C GLU A 62 6.21 -5.30 -13.22
N LYS A 63 6.60 -4.48 -14.22
CA LYS A 63 7.91 -3.83 -14.26
C LYS A 63 8.08 -2.84 -13.11
N ILE A 64 7.04 -2.05 -12.82
CA ILE A 64 7.05 -1.10 -11.69
C ILE A 64 7.18 -1.86 -10.37
N LEU A 65 6.33 -2.87 -10.16
CA LEU A 65 6.31 -3.65 -8.91
C LEU A 65 7.59 -4.44 -8.70
N SER A 66 8.17 -5.02 -9.75
CA SER A 66 9.48 -5.69 -9.69
C SER A 66 10.57 -4.71 -9.26
N ALA A 67 10.59 -3.51 -9.82
CA ALA A 67 11.58 -2.51 -9.44
C ALA A 67 11.37 -1.99 -8.01
N CYS A 68 10.13 -1.88 -7.54
CA CYS A 68 9.84 -1.53 -6.15
C CYS A 68 10.30 -2.63 -5.19
N LYS A 69 10.06 -3.89 -5.54
CA LYS A 69 10.57 -5.06 -4.81
C LYS A 69 12.09 -5.00 -4.67
N ASP A 70 12.81 -4.71 -5.75
CA ASP A 70 14.27 -4.62 -5.72
C ASP A 70 14.75 -3.53 -4.75
N VAL A 71 14.07 -2.37 -4.71
CA VAL A 71 14.36 -1.32 -3.72
C VAL A 71 14.10 -1.84 -2.30
N VAL A 72 12.94 -2.43 -2.03
CA VAL A 72 12.59 -2.97 -0.70
C VAL A 72 13.60 -4.01 -0.23
N ASP A 73 13.97 -4.96 -1.10
CA ASP A 73 14.91 -6.03 -0.79
C ASP A 73 16.32 -5.49 -0.52
N ARG A 74 16.81 -4.53 -1.33
CA ARG A 74 18.13 -3.91 -1.12
C ARG A 74 18.26 -3.26 0.25
N HIS A 75 17.16 -2.73 0.78
CA HIS A 75 17.12 -2.07 2.07
C HIS A 75 16.75 -3.02 3.23
N GLY A 76 16.48 -4.29 2.93
CA GLY A 76 16.14 -5.31 3.93
C GLY A 76 14.77 -5.13 4.56
N LEU A 77 13.83 -4.47 3.88
CA LEU A 77 12.51 -4.09 4.41
C LEU A 77 11.38 -5.02 3.93
N ALA A 78 11.69 -6.16 3.33
CA ALA A 78 10.70 -7.05 2.70
C ALA A 78 9.63 -7.58 3.68
N ASP A 79 9.99 -7.74 4.96
CA ASP A 79 9.09 -8.16 6.04
C ASP A 79 8.43 -6.97 6.77
N THR A 80 8.80 -5.73 6.41
CA THR A 80 8.44 -4.51 7.16
C THR A 80 7.51 -3.61 6.37
N VAL A 81 7.68 -3.55 5.04
CA VAL A 81 6.89 -2.67 4.17
C VAL A 81 6.29 -3.40 2.97
N GLY A 82 5.09 -2.97 2.60
CA GLY A 82 4.47 -3.24 1.31
C GLY A 82 4.40 -1.97 0.45
N ILE A 83 4.07 -2.16 -0.83
CA ILE A 83 3.66 -1.09 -1.74
C ILE A 83 2.15 -1.14 -1.88
N ASP A 84 1.51 0.00 -1.74
CA ASP A 84 0.06 0.18 -1.78
C ASP A 84 -0.37 1.07 -2.94
N LEU A 85 -1.58 0.80 -3.45
CA LEU A 85 -2.32 1.67 -4.35
C LEU A 85 -3.20 2.59 -3.51
N LYS A 86 -2.75 3.84 -3.39
CA LYS A 86 -3.41 4.88 -2.60
C LYS A 86 -4.73 5.28 -3.24
N HIS A 87 -5.78 5.34 -2.44
CA HIS A 87 -7.05 5.88 -2.89
C HIS A 87 -7.91 6.33 -1.70
N THR A 88 -8.91 7.15 -2.00
CA THR A 88 -9.97 7.49 -1.04
C THR A 88 -11.15 6.53 -1.16
N HIS A 89 -11.78 6.26 -0.03
CA HIS A 89 -13.01 5.47 0.09
C HIS A 89 -14.24 6.37 0.26
N PHE A 90 -14.08 7.47 1.00
CA PHE A 90 -15.10 8.46 1.32
C PHE A 90 -14.43 9.84 1.56
N GLY A 91 -15.22 10.89 1.82
CA GLY A 91 -14.67 12.19 2.20
C GLY A 91 -14.12 12.18 3.63
N MET A 92 -13.01 12.89 3.87
CA MET A 92 -12.45 13.03 5.23
C MET A 92 -12.94 14.32 5.89
N PRO A 93 -13.60 14.26 7.07
CA PRO A 93 -13.93 15.43 7.86
C PRO A 93 -12.68 16.24 8.23
N ALA A 94 -12.84 17.55 8.38
CA ALA A 94 -11.73 18.43 8.77
C ALA A 94 -11.14 18.03 10.14
N GLY A 95 -9.82 18.02 10.25
CA GLY A 95 -9.10 17.65 11.49
C GLY A 95 -9.17 16.17 11.85
N GLN A 96 -9.66 15.31 10.95
CA GLN A 96 -9.71 13.86 11.14
C GLN A 96 -8.74 13.13 10.21
N VAL A 97 -8.36 11.93 10.63
CA VAL A 97 -7.52 10.99 9.89
C VAL A 97 -8.24 9.65 9.75
N LEU A 98 -7.89 8.87 8.74
CA LEU A 98 -8.37 7.49 8.64
C LEU A 98 -7.57 6.63 9.63
N ALA A 99 -8.24 6.13 10.67
CA ALA A 99 -7.60 5.39 11.74
C ALA A 99 -8.17 3.97 11.88
N GLU A 100 -7.27 2.99 11.93
CA GLU A 100 -7.52 1.58 12.18
C GLU A 100 -7.56 1.28 13.67
N VAL A 101 -8.57 0.50 14.08
CA VAL A 101 -8.63 -0.17 15.37
C VAL A 101 -8.69 -1.67 15.13
N GLN A 102 -7.76 -2.39 15.75
CA GLN A 102 -7.59 -3.83 15.59
C GLN A 102 -8.39 -4.58 16.66
N ASP A 103 -9.10 -5.64 16.26
CA ASP A 103 -9.68 -6.64 17.16
C ASP A 103 -9.08 -8.03 16.84
N PRO A 104 -7.92 -8.37 17.45
CA PRO A 104 -7.27 -9.65 17.22
C PRO A 104 -8.11 -10.86 17.62
N TRP A 105 -9.03 -10.71 18.58
CA TRP A 105 -9.89 -11.81 19.03
C TRP A 105 -10.92 -12.19 17.97
N ARG A 106 -11.48 -11.17 17.30
CA ARG A 106 -12.42 -11.36 16.20
C ARG A 106 -11.75 -11.58 14.85
N LYS A 107 -10.43 -11.42 14.77
CA LYS A 107 -9.67 -11.40 13.51
C LYS A 107 -10.25 -10.37 12.53
N GLU A 108 -10.53 -9.18 13.03
CA GLU A 108 -11.00 -8.06 12.22
C GLU A 108 -10.26 -6.78 12.59
N SER A 109 -10.18 -5.87 11.63
CA SER A 109 -9.81 -4.48 11.84
C SER A 109 -10.89 -3.59 11.27
N ARG A 110 -11.10 -2.43 11.90
CA ARG A 110 -12.05 -1.43 11.40
C ARG A 110 -11.33 -0.11 11.21
N MET A 111 -11.60 0.58 10.10
CA MET A 111 -11.02 1.89 9.80
C MET A 111 -12.12 2.91 9.58
N TRP A 112 -12.03 4.06 10.23
CA TRP A 112 -12.99 5.16 10.08
C TRP A 112 -12.32 6.51 10.40
N PRO A 113 -12.94 7.64 10.02
CA PRO A 113 -12.47 8.96 10.42
C PRO A 113 -12.41 9.15 11.95
N GLN A 114 -11.25 9.54 12.47
CA GLN A 114 -11.03 9.83 13.88
C GLN A 114 -10.22 11.11 14.07
N ALA A 115 -10.44 11.80 15.18
CA ALA A 115 -9.55 12.91 15.56
C ALA A 115 -8.14 12.36 15.80
N PHE A 116 -7.13 13.08 15.32
CA PHE A 116 -5.75 12.68 15.54
C PHE A 116 -5.36 12.76 17.02
N THR A 117 -4.66 11.74 17.51
CA THR A 117 -4.09 11.67 18.87
C THR A 117 -2.70 11.03 18.81
N GLU A 118 -1.87 11.27 19.82
CA GLU A 118 -0.50 10.70 19.90
C GLU A 118 -0.47 9.16 20.00
N SER A 119 -1.60 8.52 20.32
CA SER A 119 -1.74 7.05 20.30
C SER A 119 -1.84 6.47 18.89
N LEU A 120 -2.10 7.30 17.88
CA LEU A 120 -2.20 6.88 16.49
C LEU A 120 -0.80 6.84 15.85
N THR A 121 -0.44 5.67 15.35
CA THR A 121 0.82 5.45 14.62
C THR A 121 0.56 5.48 13.13
N PRO A 122 1.24 6.34 12.34
CA PRO A 122 1.08 6.32 10.89
C PRO A 122 1.68 5.05 10.29
N PHE A 123 0.98 4.45 9.34
CA PHE A 123 1.46 3.25 8.66
C PHE A 123 1.43 3.35 7.13
N ALA A 124 0.60 4.19 6.52
CA ALA A 124 0.56 4.35 5.06
C ALA A 124 1.00 5.76 4.65
N PHE A 125 1.90 5.84 3.65
CA PHE A 125 2.58 7.08 3.29
C PHE A 125 2.51 7.37 1.79
N ALA A 126 2.21 8.64 1.48
CA ALA A 126 2.13 9.18 0.12
C ALA A 126 3.28 10.15 -0.13
N LEU A 127 3.86 10.12 -1.33
CA LEU A 127 4.81 11.14 -1.76
C LEU A 127 4.06 12.39 -2.25
N ILE A 128 4.01 13.43 -1.43
CA ILE A 128 3.36 14.72 -1.73
C ILE A 128 4.37 15.84 -1.57
N ASP A 129 4.52 16.66 -2.62
CA ASP A 129 5.48 17.78 -2.67
C ASP A 129 6.91 17.37 -2.27
N GLY A 130 7.32 16.17 -2.70
CA GLY A 130 8.66 15.61 -2.43
C GLY A 130 8.88 15.12 -0.99
N LYS A 131 7.82 15.02 -0.19
CA LYS A 131 7.87 14.50 1.19
C LYS A 131 6.96 13.28 1.34
N TRP A 132 7.37 12.32 2.16
CA TRP A 132 6.52 11.21 2.55
C TRP A 132 5.58 11.69 3.67
N GLN A 133 4.29 11.76 3.35
CA GLN A 133 3.25 12.25 4.25
C GLN A 133 2.30 11.10 4.61
N PRO A 134 1.96 10.92 5.89
CA PRO A 134 1.08 9.85 6.31
C PRO A 134 -0.37 10.15 5.92
N TYR A 135 -1.12 9.11 5.57
CA TYR A 135 -2.53 9.23 5.21
C TYR A 135 -3.44 8.19 5.87
N GLU A 136 -2.88 7.12 6.47
CA GLU A 136 -3.58 6.16 7.32
C GLU A 136 -2.79 5.88 8.60
N PHE A 137 -3.52 5.64 9.68
CA PHE A 137 -2.99 5.49 11.02
C PHE A 137 -3.61 4.28 11.73
N VAL A 138 -2.93 3.71 12.71
CA VAL A 138 -3.44 2.63 13.55
C VAL A 138 -3.34 3.00 15.04
N ALA A 139 -4.38 2.72 15.81
CA ALA A 139 -4.41 2.95 17.24
C ALA A 139 -3.63 1.86 18.00
N ASP A 140 -2.76 2.27 18.93
CA ASP A 140 -2.12 1.41 19.94
C ASP A 140 -1.44 0.14 19.38
N CYS A 141 -0.84 0.23 18.19
CA CYS A 141 -0.19 -0.91 17.53
C CYS A 141 1.34 -0.85 17.64
N GLU A 142 1.92 -1.72 18.48
CA GLU A 142 3.37 -1.81 18.65
C GLU A 142 4.10 -2.30 17.38
N GLU A 143 3.46 -3.17 16.58
CA GLU A 143 4.05 -3.67 15.33
C GLU A 143 4.28 -2.53 14.33
N ALA A 144 3.28 -1.65 14.15
CA ALA A 144 3.41 -0.47 13.30
C ALA A 144 4.51 0.48 13.81
N LYS A 145 4.62 0.69 15.13
CA LYS A 145 5.65 1.56 15.72
C LYS A 145 7.05 1.02 15.43
N LEU A 146 7.27 -0.28 15.63
CA LEU A 146 8.56 -0.92 15.39
C LEU A 146 8.93 -0.88 13.89
N GLY A 147 7.98 -1.19 13.01
CA GLY A 147 8.22 -1.12 11.57
C GLY A 147 8.52 0.30 11.09
N LEU A 148 7.86 1.31 11.65
CA LEU A 148 8.12 2.71 11.35
C LEU A 148 9.52 3.14 11.79
N VAL A 149 9.96 2.73 12.98
CA VAL A 149 11.34 2.98 13.46
C VAL A 149 12.37 2.35 12.51
N GLU A 150 12.10 1.14 12.01
CA GLU A 150 13.00 0.49 11.04
C GLU A 150 13.09 1.27 9.72
N VAL A 151 11.96 1.75 9.19
CA VAL A 151 11.93 2.60 7.99
C VAL A 151 12.69 3.92 8.21
N GLN A 152 12.53 4.56 9.38
CA GLN A 152 13.23 5.79 9.73
C GLN A 152 14.76 5.63 9.75
N GLN A 153 15.26 4.44 10.06
CA GLN A 153 16.69 4.14 10.05
C GLN A 153 17.24 3.92 8.62
N LYS A 154 16.38 3.90 7.59
CA LYS A 154 16.74 3.68 6.18
C LYS A 154 16.34 4.89 5.30
N PRO A 155 16.94 6.08 5.48
CA PRO A 155 16.59 7.25 4.67
C PRO A 155 16.85 7.07 3.17
N ASP A 156 17.83 6.23 2.79
CA ASP A 156 18.12 5.92 1.39
C ASP A 156 16.99 5.12 0.72
N PHE A 157 16.26 4.28 1.47
CA PHE A 157 15.05 3.60 0.98
C PHE A 157 14.00 4.63 0.54
N LEU A 158 13.70 5.60 1.40
CA LEU A 158 12.71 6.65 1.12
C LEU A 158 13.07 7.46 -0.12
N LYS A 159 14.35 7.76 -0.32
CA LYS A 159 14.85 8.49 -1.47
C LYS A 159 14.79 7.67 -2.76
N GLU A 160 15.26 6.43 -2.72
CA GLU A 160 15.26 5.53 -3.88
C GLU A 160 13.83 5.21 -4.32
N LEU A 161 12.94 4.89 -3.38
CA LEU A 161 11.53 4.64 -3.69
C LEU A 161 10.87 5.87 -4.30
N ALA A 162 11.08 7.07 -3.72
CA ALA A 162 10.52 8.30 -4.26
C ALA A 162 10.99 8.56 -5.70
N THR A 163 12.30 8.41 -5.95
CA THR A 163 12.90 8.56 -7.29
C THR A 163 12.29 7.55 -8.26
N LEU A 164 12.11 6.30 -7.84
CA LEU A 164 11.54 5.24 -8.65
C LEU A 164 10.08 5.52 -9.04
N LEU A 165 9.24 5.88 -8.06
CA LEU A 165 7.83 6.17 -8.31
C LEU A 165 7.67 7.39 -9.22
N GLN A 166 8.50 8.42 -9.06
CA GLN A 166 8.54 9.59 -9.93
C GLN A 166 9.01 9.24 -11.34
N HIS A 167 10.04 8.39 -11.46
CA HIS A 167 10.55 7.92 -12.75
C HIS A 167 9.47 7.21 -13.57
N PHE A 168 8.64 6.39 -12.92
CA PHE A 168 7.51 5.72 -13.57
C PHE A 168 6.25 6.59 -13.66
N GLY A 169 6.23 7.79 -13.06
CA GLY A 169 5.07 8.68 -13.07
C GLY A 169 3.87 8.15 -12.29
N VAL A 170 4.11 7.36 -11.24
CA VAL A 170 3.08 6.70 -10.41
C VAL A 170 3.11 7.13 -8.94
N GLN A 171 3.89 8.15 -8.59
CA GLN A 171 4.00 8.68 -7.23
C GLN A 171 2.71 9.24 -6.65
N ASP A 172 1.74 9.59 -7.49
CA ASP A 172 0.40 10.05 -7.13
C ASP A 172 -0.53 8.89 -6.73
N ILE A 173 -0.31 7.69 -7.27
CA ILE A 173 -1.16 6.51 -7.03
C ILE A 173 -0.49 5.43 -6.17
N LEU A 174 0.85 5.39 -6.08
CA LEU A 174 1.57 4.42 -5.25
C LEU A 174 2.20 5.07 -4.02
N GLY A 175 2.28 4.29 -2.95
CA GLY A 175 2.87 4.64 -1.66
C GLY A 175 3.73 3.52 -1.09
N PHE A 176 4.05 3.63 0.20
CA PHE A 176 4.45 2.46 0.98
C PHE A 176 3.59 2.35 2.24
N HIS A 177 3.48 1.11 2.72
CA HIS A 177 2.67 0.75 3.87
C HIS A 177 3.53 -0.08 4.85
N VAL A 178 3.59 0.33 6.12
CA VAL A 178 4.24 -0.42 7.21
C VAL A 178 3.34 -1.58 7.61
N LEU A 179 3.85 -2.80 7.48
CA LEU A 179 3.12 -4.02 7.78
C LEU A 179 2.91 -4.12 9.30
N HIS A 180 1.65 -4.31 9.70
CA HIS A 180 1.25 -4.27 11.11
C HIS A 180 0.02 -5.15 11.43
N ARG A 181 -0.31 -6.08 10.54
CA ARG A 181 -1.56 -6.87 10.56
C ARG A 181 -1.29 -8.37 10.65
N THR A 182 -0.19 -8.78 11.29
CA THR A 182 0.18 -10.20 11.45
C THR A 182 -0.95 -11.05 12.03
N PHE A 183 -1.77 -10.48 12.92
CA PHE A 183 -2.93 -11.17 13.51
C PHE A 183 -4.00 -11.62 12.49
N LEU A 184 -4.06 -11.01 11.29
CA LEU A 184 -4.95 -11.42 10.21
C LEU A 184 -4.30 -12.49 9.31
N GLU A 185 -2.98 -12.50 9.20
CA GLU A 185 -2.21 -13.45 8.37
C GLU A 185 -2.20 -14.86 8.99
N ASP A 186 -2.17 -14.94 10.32
CA ASP A 186 -2.24 -16.20 11.08
C ASP A 186 -3.56 -16.98 10.86
N ALA A 187 -4.51 -16.42 10.11
CA ALA A 187 -5.69 -17.14 9.63
C ALA A 187 -5.40 -18.11 8.46
N GLY A 188 -4.17 -18.14 7.92
CA GLY A 188 -3.76 -19.09 6.88
C GLY A 188 -4.29 -18.75 5.47
N VAL A 189 -4.63 -17.49 5.23
CA VAL A 189 -5.19 -17.00 3.97
C VAL A 189 -4.27 -15.95 3.35
N GLY A 190 -4.21 -15.90 2.02
CA GLY A 190 -3.22 -15.12 1.26
C GLY A 190 -3.48 -13.61 1.24
N GLY A 191 -3.64 -12.97 2.40
CA GLY A 191 -3.83 -11.52 2.57
C GLY A 191 -5.07 -11.13 3.35
N THR A 192 -5.39 -9.83 3.31
CA THR A 192 -6.52 -9.20 3.99
C THR A 192 -7.54 -8.69 2.97
N MET A 193 -8.82 -8.76 3.26
CA MET A 193 -9.90 -8.27 2.40
C MET A 193 -10.51 -7.04 3.05
N GLU A 194 -10.67 -5.96 2.29
CA GLU A 194 -11.34 -4.76 2.75
C GLU A 194 -12.75 -4.67 2.15
N THR A 195 -13.71 -4.42 3.02
CA THR A 195 -15.14 -4.33 2.68
C THR A 195 -15.75 -3.12 3.35
N PRO A 196 -16.89 -2.59 2.86
CA PRO A 196 -17.66 -1.62 3.62
C PRO A 196 -18.02 -2.15 5.01
N GLY A 197 -17.88 -1.30 6.03
CA GLY A 197 -18.27 -1.58 7.41
C GLY A 197 -19.77 -1.39 7.67
N GLU A 198 -20.14 -1.23 8.93
CA GLU A 198 -21.54 -1.03 9.33
C GLU A 198 -22.04 0.39 9.02
N LYS A 199 -21.12 1.36 8.95
CA LYS A 199 -21.40 2.77 8.68
C LYS A 199 -20.88 3.18 7.29
N PRO A 200 -21.43 4.25 6.69
CA PRO A 200 -20.98 4.73 5.37
C PRO A 200 -19.49 5.10 5.30
N GLU A 201 -18.93 5.60 6.41
CA GLU A 201 -17.53 6.04 6.52
C GLU A 201 -16.69 5.02 7.33
N GLU A 202 -16.97 3.74 7.14
CA GLU A 202 -16.28 2.66 7.83
C GLU A 202 -15.83 1.59 6.83
N LEU A 203 -14.60 1.11 7.03
CA LEU A 203 -14.03 -0.04 6.34
C LEU A 203 -13.86 -1.17 7.35
N LEU A 204 -14.12 -2.38 6.89
CA LEU A 204 -13.93 -3.63 7.63
C LEU A 204 -12.89 -4.48 6.92
N LEU A 205 -11.79 -4.76 7.62
CA LEU A 205 -10.68 -5.58 7.17
C LEU A 205 -10.75 -6.94 7.83
N ARG A 206 -10.68 -8.00 7.03
CA ARG A 206 -10.77 -9.40 7.47
C ARG A 206 -9.77 -10.26 6.73
N PRO A 207 -9.51 -11.50 7.18
CA PRO A 207 -8.70 -12.42 6.39
C PRO A 207 -9.35 -12.71 5.03
N ASN A 208 -8.57 -12.74 3.95
CA ASN A 208 -9.04 -13.00 2.59
C ASN A 208 -9.37 -14.49 2.36
N SER A 209 -10.41 -15.00 3.03
CA SER A 209 -10.80 -16.41 2.96
C SER A 209 -11.60 -16.75 1.69
N PRO A 210 -11.57 -18.01 1.23
CA PRO A 210 -12.40 -18.46 0.09
C PRO A 210 -13.90 -18.22 0.30
N GLU A 211 -14.39 -18.37 1.53
CA GLU A 211 -15.79 -18.13 1.89
C GLU A 211 -16.14 -16.66 1.68
N LEU A 212 -15.29 -15.75 2.17
CA LEU A 212 -15.47 -14.32 2.01
C LEU A 212 -15.42 -13.92 0.53
N GLN A 213 -14.47 -14.46 -0.25
CA GLN A 213 -14.41 -14.21 -1.68
C GLN A 213 -15.68 -14.66 -2.41
N HIS A 214 -16.20 -15.85 -2.09
CA HIS A 214 -17.41 -16.39 -2.70
C HIS A 214 -18.64 -15.53 -2.40
N ASP A 215 -18.78 -15.09 -1.15
CA ASP A 215 -19.90 -14.23 -0.74
C ASP A 215 -19.83 -12.86 -1.41
N LEU A 216 -18.64 -12.25 -1.47
CA LEU A 216 -18.45 -10.94 -2.09
C LEU A 216 -18.57 -10.97 -3.61
N ALA A 217 -18.11 -12.04 -4.27
CA ALA A 217 -18.27 -12.21 -5.72
C ALA A 217 -19.75 -12.20 -6.14
N LYS A 218 -20.64 -12.73 -5.29
CA LYS A 218 -22.09 -12.70 -5.53
C LYS A 218 -22.72 -11.34 -5.29
N LEU A 219 -22.22 -10.59 -4.30
CA LEU A 219 -22.85 -9.37 -3.80
C LEU A 219 -22.33 -8.09 -4.48
N LEU A 220 -21.02 -8.00 -4.69
CA LEU A 220 -20.33 -6.74 -5.00
C LEU A 220 -19.51 -6.79 -6.30
N GLY A 221 -19.41 -7.96 -6.95
CA GLY A 221 -18.80 -8.10 -8.27
C GLY A 221 -17.31 -8.45 -8.23
N GLN A 222 -16.47 -7.62 -8.84
CA GLN A 222 -15.03 -7.87 -8.95
C GLN A 222 -14.21 -7.17 -7.87
N SER A 223 -13.12 -7.83 -7.54
CA SER A 223 -12.18 -7.54 -6.49
C SER A 223 -10.90 -6.98 -7.13
N ALA A 224 -10.33 -5.87 -6.63
CA ALA A 224 -9.07 -5.36 -7.16
C ALA A 224 -7.96 -5.36 -6.11
N GLN A 225 -6.77 -5.78 -6.52
CA GLN A 225 -5.58 -5.76 -5.69
C GLN A 225 -5.01 -4.35 -5.50
N VAL A 226 -4.86 -3.95 -4.24
CA VAL A 226 -4.32 -2.63 -3.87
C VAL A 226 -3.06 -2.69 -3.01
N MET A 227 -2.52 -3.86 -2.67
CA MET A 227 -1.27 -3.99 -1.91
C MET A 227 -0.39 -5.13 -2.41
N TRP A 228 0.93 -4.93 -2.34
CA TRP A 228 1.96 -5.91 -2.71
C TRP A 228 3.05 -6.00 -1.63
N MET A 229 3.36 -7.22 -1.18
CA MET A 229 4.32 -7.54 -0.11
C MET A 229 5.25 -8.68 -0.57
N TRP A 230 6.48 -8.77 -0.02
CA TRP A 230 7.51 -9.71 -0.50
C TRP A 230 8.28 -10.48 0.60
N GLY A 231 7.93 -10.31 1.87
CA GLY A 231 8.59 -10.92 3.02
C GLY A 231 8.53 -12.45 3.12
N ARG A 232 9.42 -13.04 3.94
CA ARG A 232 9.58 -14.48 4.16
C ARG A 232 8.74 -15.00 5.33
N ARG A 233 7.46 -15.27 5.07
CA ARG A 233 6.71 -16.33 5.78
C ARG A 233 5.85 -17.15 4.80
N GLY A 234 6.50 -17.98 4.00
CA GLY A 234 5.86 -19.12 3.33
C GLY A 234 6.32 -19.44 1.90
N HIS A 235 6.40 -20.74 1.57
CA HIS A 235 6.72 -21.30 0.25
C HIS A 235 5.57 -21.20 -0.78
N LEU A 236 4.63 -20.29 -0.58
CA LEU A 236 3.54 -20.06 -1.51
C LEU A 236 3.97 -19.02 -2.54
N LYS A 237 4.37 -19.53 -3.70
CA LYS A 237 4.47 -18.84 -4.99
C LYS A 237 3.53 -17.62 -5.03
N HIS A 238 4.08 -16.42 -5.13
CA HIS A 238 3.33 -15.21 -5.48
C HIS A 238 2.01 -15.05 -4.72
N GLY A 239 2.02 -15.31 -3.41
CA GLY A 239 0.96 -14.92 -2.50
C GLY A 239 1.03 -13.42 -2.32
N CYS A 240 0.57 -12.68 -3.32
CA CYS A 240 0.36 -11.28 -3.07
C CYS A 240 -0.75 -11.19 -2.04
N GLY A 241 -0.43 -10.72 -0.84
CA GLY A 241 -1.45 -10.38 0.14
C GLY A 241 -2.31 -9.30 -0.48
N VAL A 242 -3.46 -9.71 -1.02
CA VAL A 242 -4.30 -8.79 -1.77
C VAL A 242 -5.16 -8.08 -0.75
N CYS A 243 -4.83 -6.85 -0.35
CA CYS A 243 -5.91 -5.95 0.04
C CYS A 243 -6.79 -5.81 -1.20
N VAL A 244 -8.00 -6.34 -1.09
CA VAL A 244 -9.03 -6.25 -2.11
C VAL A 244 -10.04 -5.24 -1.64
N CYS A 245 -10.31 -4.22 -2.44
CA CYS A 245 -11.40 -3.28 -2.17
C CYS A 245 -12.60 -3.64 -3.06
N PHE A 246 -13.76 -3.83 -2.45
CA PHE A 246 -15.03 -3.96 -3.16
C PHE A 246 -15.78 -2.63 -3.14
N HIS A 247 -15.90 -2.01 -4.33
CA HIS A 247 -16.71 -0.80 -4.52
C HIS A 247 -18.08 -1.17 -5.09
N CYS A 248 -19.13 -0.87 -4.34
CA CYS A 248 -20.49 -0.87 -4.85
C CYS A 248 -20.73 0.42 -5.65
N GLY A 249 -20.89 0.31 -6.97
CA GLY A 249 -21.15 1.45 -7.87
C GLY A 249 -22.42 2.28 -7.56
N SER A 250 -23.19 1.91 -6.53
CA SER A 250 -24.35 2.61 -6.00
C SER A 250 -24.03 3.56 -4.83
N HIS A 251 -22.95 3.37 -4.07
CA HIS A 251 -22.66 4.22 -2.89
C HIS A 251 -21.88 5.49 -3.26
N CYS A 252 -21.05 5.45 -4.32
CA CYS A 252 -20.32 6.63 -4.80
C CYS A 252 -21.17 7.62 -5.63
N LYS A 253 -22.45 7.31 -5.90
CA LYS A 253 -23.37 8.25 -6.57
C LYS A 253 -23.93 9.33 -5.63
N GLY A 254 -23.61 9.29 -4.34
CA GLY A 254 -24.14 10.18 -3.31
C GLY A 254 -23.46 11.55 -3.19
N HIS A 255 -22.36 11.81 -3.88
CA HIS A 255 -21.64 13.09 -3.78
C HIS A 255 -21.56 13.78 -5.14
N LYS A 256 -22.62 14.53 -5.47
CA LYS A 256 -22.55 15.71 -6.33
C LYS A 256 -22.64 16.94 -5.47
#